data_AF-A0A7J2IYP6-F1
#
_entry.id   AF-A0A7J2IYP6-F1
#
_cell.length_a   1.000
_cell.length_b   1.000
_cell.length_c   1.000
_cell.angle_alpha   90.00
_cell.angle_beta   90.00
_cell.angle_gamma   90.00
#
_symmetry.space_group_name_H-M   'P 1'
#
loop_
_entity.id
_entity.type
_entity.pdbx_description
1 polymer ?
#
loop_
_entity_poly.entity_id
_entity_poly.type
_entity_poly.pdbx_seq_one_letter_code
_entity_poly.pdbx_strand_id
1 'polypeptide(L)' 'MNIVREIKSFIQKSVRVLKVARKPTTEELKQTSKISALGLLIIGFIGFLISLFFLLLK' A
#
# COMPACT_ATOMS: atom_id res chain seq x y z
N MET A 1 -21.45 -30.48 7.35
CA MET A 1 -20.94 -29.18 6.84
C MET A 1 -19.51 -28.99 7.35
N ASN A 2 -18.51 -29.45 6.59
CA ASN A 2 -17.11 -29.43 7.05
C ASN A 2 -16.42 -28.15 6.59
N ILE A 3 -16.44 -27.14 7.45
CA ILE A 3 -15.76 -25.84 7.31
C ILE A 3 -14.29 -25.98 6.87
N VAL A 4 -13.60 -27.04 7.33
CA VAL A 4 -12.21 -27.35 6.95
C VAL A 4 -12.06 -27.57 5.43
N ARG A 5 -13.04 -28.19 4.77
CA ARG A 5 -12.99 -28.42 3.32
C ARG A 5 -13.20 -27.12 2.54
N GLU A 6 -14.11 -26.27 3.00
CA GLU A 6 -14.38 -24.96 2.39
C GLU A 6 -13.15 -24.05 2.46
N ILE A 7 -12.51 -23.94 3.64
CA ILE A 7 -11.29 -23.13 3.81
C ILE A 7 -10.14 -23.67 2.95
N LYS A 8 -9.95 -25.00 2.90
CA LYS A 8 -8.93 -25.62 2.04
C LYS A 8 -9.16 -25.30 0.56
N SER A 9 -10.43 -25.33 0.13
CA SER A 9 -10.80 -24.97 -1.25
C SER A 9 -10.59 -23.48 -1.53
N PHE A 10 -10.86 -22.60 -0.56
CA PHE A 10 -10.67 -21.15 -0.69
C PHE A 10 -9.20 -20.80 -0.84
N ILE A 11 -8.32 -21.37 0.00
CA ILE A 11 -6.88 -21.17 -0.10
C ILE A 11 -6.36 -21.64 -1.47
N GLN A 12 -6.79 -22.80 -1.95
CA GLN A 12 -6.42 -23.28 -3.28
C GLN A 12 -6.87 -22.34 -4.41
N LYS A 13 -8.07 -21.75 -4.31
CA LYS A 13 -8.57 -20.76 -5.27
C LYS A 13 -7.74 -19.48 -5.22
N SER A 14 -7.45 -18.94 -4.03
CA SER A 14 -6.64 -17.72 -3.84
C SER A 14 -5.22 -17.88 -4.38
N VAL A 15 -4.60 -19.06 -4.21
CA VAL A 15 -3.27 -19.34 -4.78
C VAL A 15 -3.29 -19.27 -6.31
N ARG A 16 -4.37 -19.71 -6.98
CA ARG A 16 -4.47 -19.56 -8.45
C ARG A 16 -4.57 -18.10 -8.85
N VAL A 17 -5.35 -17.30 -8.11
CA VAL A 17 -5.48 -15.86 -8.36
C VAL A 17 -4.13 -15.16 -8.22
N LEU A 18 -3.37 -15.48 -7.17
CA LEU A 18 -2.02 -14.92 -6.96
C LEU A 18 -1.03 -15.31 -8.07
N LYS A 19 -1.19 -16.49 -8.69
CA LYS A 19 -0.36 -16.93 -9.84
C LYS A 19 -0.72 -16.22 -11.15
N VAL A 20 -1.99 -15.82 -11.31
CA VAL A 20 -2.46 -15.06 -12.49
C VAL A 20 -2.16 -13.56 -12.34
N ALA A 21 -2.04 -13.06 -11.11
CA ALA A 21 -1.65 -11.68 -10.84
C ALA A 21 -0.27 -11.38 -11.45
N ARG A 22 -0.18 -10.25 -12.17
CA ARG A 22 1.07 -9.81 -12.79
C ARG A 22 2.04 -9.33 -11.72
N LYS A 23 3.22 -9.95 -11.65
CA LYS A 23 4.32 -9.43 -10.83
C LYS A 23 4.78 -8.09 -11.43
N PRO A 24 4.86 -7.02 -10.62
CA PRO A 24 5.21 -5.70 -11.13
C PRO A 24 6.66 -5.68 -11.61
N THR A 25 6.90 -4.92 -12.68
CA THR A 25 8.23 -4.72 -13.25
C THR A 25 9.03 -3.76 -12.37
N THR A 26 10.36 -3.86 -12.35
CA THR A 26 11.22 -2.97 -11.54
C THR A 26 11.06 -1.49 -11.92
N GLU A 27 10.70 -1.20 -13.17
CA GLU A 27 10.42 0.16 -13.65
C GLU A 27 9.10 0.71 -13.11
N GLU A 28 8.02 -0.08 -13.20
CA GLU A 28 6.69 0.26 -12.67
C GLU A 28 6.73 0.49 -11.16
N LEU A 29 7.48 -0.36 -10.44
CA LEU A 29 7.72 -0.19 -9.00
C LEU A 29 8.45 1.12 -8.70
N LYS A 30 9.50 1.45 -9.44
CA LYS A 30 10.25 2.70 -9.26
C LYS A 30 9.38 3.92 -9.55
N GLN A 31 8.57 3.87 -10.61
CA GLN A 31 7.67 4.97 -10.96
C GLN A 31 6.62 5.20 -9.87
N THR A 32 5.90 4.14 -9.49
CA THR A 32 4.86 4.22 -8.45
C THR A 32 5.46 4.65 -7.11
N SER A 33 6.60 4.07 -6.71
CA SER A 33 7.28 4.42 -5.47
C SER A 33 7.70 5.89 -5.43
N LYS A 34 8.23 6.44 -6.53
CA LYS A 34 8.61 7.86 -6.62
C LYS A 34 7.40 8.78 -6.46
N ILE A 35 6.29 8.47 -7.13
CA ILE A 35 5.06 9.27 -7.07
C ILE A 35 4.46 9.21 -5.66
N SER A 36 4.37 8.03 -5.06
CA SER A 36 3.89 7.86 -3.69
C SER A 36 4.77 8.56 -2.67
N ALA A 37 6.09 8.48 -2.82
CA ALA A 37 7.04 9.18 -1.95
C ALA A 37 6.87 10.70 -2.04
N LEU A 38 6.64 11.24 -3.24
CA LEU A 38 6.38 12.66 -3.44
C LEU A 38 5.06 13.10 -2.77
N GLY A 39 4.00 12.30 -2.89
CA GLY A 39 2.73 12.57 -2.21
C GLY A 39 2.85 12.57 -0.69
N LEU A 40 3.55 11.59 -0.13
CA LEU A 40 3.85 11.51 1.32
C LEU A 40 4.66 12.72 1.80
N LEU A 41 5.68 13.14 1.03
CA LEU A 41 6.50 14.29 1.36
C LEU A 41 5.65 15.57 1.41
N ILE A 42 4.79 15.80 0.42
CA ILE A 42 3.95 17.01 0.36
C ILE A 42 2.96 17.04 1.52
N ILE A 43 2.22 15.95 1.74
CA ILE A 43 1.21 15.88 2.81
C ILE A 43 1.89 15.99 4.18
N GLY A 44 3.02 15.29 4.37
CA GLY A 44 3.82 15.36 5.59
C GLY A 44 4.39 16.75 5.85
N PHE A 45 4.86 17.45 4.81
CA PHE A 45 5.39 18.80 4.92
C PHE A 45 4.29 19.81 5.29
N ILE A 46 3.09 19.69 4.70
CA ILE A 46 1.95 20.53 5.07
C ILE A 46 1.58 20.32 6.54
N GLY A 47 1.46 19.06 7.00
CA GLY A 47 1.20 18.75 8.40
C GLY A 47 2.30 19.26 9.34
N PHE A 48 3.57 19.15 8.92
CA PHE A 48 4.72 19.68 9.65
C PHE A 48 4.66 21.20 9.77
N LEU A 49 4.35 21.92 8.69
CA LEU A 49 4.21 23.38 8.72
C LEU A 49 3.11 23.82 9.68
N ILE A 50 1.94 23.17 9.64
CA ILE A 50 0.84 23.48 10.58
C ILE A 50 1.29 23.30 12.03
N SER A 51 1.96 22.19 12.35
CA SER A 51 2.49 21.92 13.68
C SER A 51 3.55 22.96 14.09
N LEU A 52 4.43 23.33 13.17
CA LEU A 52 5.48 24.33 13.41
C LEU A 52 4.89 25.71 13.69
N PHE A 53 3.88 26.14 12.92
CA PHE A 53 3.17 27.39 13.18
C PHE A 53 2.48 27.37 14.55
N PHE A 54 1.83 26.26 14.91
CA PHE A 54 1.16 26.13 16.19
C PHE A 54 2.15 26.12 17.37
N LEU A 55 3.33 25.54 17.18
CA LEU A 55 4.42 25.57 18.16
C LEU A 55 5.00 26.97 18.33
N LEU A 56 5.10 27.76 17.26
CA LEU A 56 5.67 29.12 17.29
C LEU A 56 4.69 30.17 17.84
N LEU A 57 3.39 29.96 17.65
CA LEU A 57 2.32 30.83 18.17
C LEU A 57 1.97 30.57 19.64
N LYS A 58 2.42 29.43 20.18
CA LYS A 58 2.31 29.09 21.60
C LYS A 58 3.52 29.60 22.38
#